data_AF-A0A841AF21-F1
#
_entry.id   AF-A0A841AF21-F1
#
_cell.length_a   1.000
_cell.length_b   1.000
_cell.length_c   1.000
_cell.angle_alpha   90.00
_cell.angle_beta   90.00
_cell.angle_gamma   90.00
#
_symmetry.space_group_name_H-M   'P 1'
#
loop_
_entity.id
_entity.type
_entity.pdbx_description
1 polymer ?
#
loop_
_entity_poly.entity_id
_entity_poly.type
_entity_poly.pdbx_seq_one_letter_code
_entity_poly.pdbx_strand_id
1 'polypeptide(L)' 'MHRTPSQRRGDHVQGYLVGLAIVLAGLALALGPIAMGPIELPRSVPAGVLAVLVGLLWILRRVLEQRREARAARRA' A
#
# COMPACT_ATOMS: atom_id res chain seq x y z
N MET A 1 -2.92 14.91 24.30
CA MET A 1 -2.83 15.27 22.86
C MET A 1 -4.11 14.85 22.16
N HIS A 2 -5.05 15.79 21.92
CA HIS A 2 -6.24 15.52 21.11
C HIS A 2 -5.85 15.51 19.62
N ARG A 3 -5.89 14.35 18.97
CA ARG A 3 -5.76 14.27 17.51
C ARG A 3 -7.03 14.80 16.87
N THR A 4 -6.93 15.86 16.08
CA THR A 4 -8.06 16.43 15.34
C THR A 4 -8.55 15.44 14.26
N PRO A 5 -9.85 15.41 13.94
CA PRO A 5 -10.43 14.48 12.96
C PRO A 5 -9.84 14.62 11.54
N SER A 6 -9.24 15.78 11.21
CA SER A 6 -8.51 15.98 9.95
C SER A 6 -7.22 15.15 9.84
N GLN A 7 -6.52 14.88 10.95
CA GLN A 7 -5.31 14.03 10.94
C GLN A 7 -5.65 12.56 10.66
N ARG A 8 -6.78 12.05 11.18
CA ARG A 8 -7.23 10.68 10.88
C ARG A 8 -7.49 10.46 9.38
N ARG A 9 -8.03 11.47 8.67
CA ARG A 9 -8.25 11.40 7.21
C ARG A 9 -6.92 11.44 6.44
N GLY A 10 -5.95 12.26 6.88
CA GLY A 10 -4.61 12.33 6.29
C GLY A 10 -3.86 11.00 6.38
N ASP A 11 -3.82 10.39 7.57
CA ASP A 11 -3.17 9.09 7.81
C ASP A 11 -3.82 7.93 7.02
N HIS A 12 -5.08 8.08 6.65
CA HIS A 12 -5.80 7.12 5.84
C HIS A 12 -5.42 7.21 4.37
N VAL A 13 -5.44 8.41 3.80
CA VAL A 13 -5.06 8.64 2.40
C VAL A 13 -3.59 8.31 2.18
N GLN A 14 -2.71 8.73 3.10
CA GLN A 14 -1.29 8.41 3.05
C GLN A 14 -1.06 6.89 3.05
N GLY A 15 -1.84 6.15 3.83
CA GLY A 15 -1.78 4.69 3.81
C GLY A 15 -2.08 4.11 2.43
N TYR A 16 -3.23 4.47 1.85
CA TYR A 16 -3.59 3.99 0.50
C TYR A 16 -2.56 4.36 -0.56
N LEU A 17 -1.99 5.57 -0.50
CA LEU A 17 -0.94 6.01 -1.41
C LEU A 17 0.33 5.17 -1.27
N VAL A 18 0.75 4.83 -0.06
CA VAL A 18 1.91 3.96 0.19
C VAL A 18 1.64 2.55 -0.36
N GLY A 19 0.46 1.97 -0.08
CA GLY A 19 0.10 0.66 -0.62
C GLY A 19 0.08 0.64 -2.15
N LEU A 20 -0.48 1.69 -2.78
CA LEU A 20 -0.49 1.84 -4.23
C LEU A 20 0.93 1.98 -4.79
N ALA A 21 1.79 2.79 -4.16
CA ALA A 21 3.18 2.95 -4.57
C ALA A 21 3.95 1.62 -4.54
N ILE A 22 3.73 0.78 -3.52
CA ILE A 22 4.34 -0.56 -3.43
C ILE A 22 3.87 -1.47 -4.57
N VAL A 23 2.57 -1.48 -4.86
CA VAL A 23 2.01 -2.28 -5.97
C VAL A 23 2.59 -1.82 -7.32
N LEU A 24 2.64 -0.51 -7.56
CA LEU A 24 3.20 0.04 -8.79
C LEU A 24 4.71 -0.25 -8.93
N ALA A 25 5.47 -0.16 -7.83
CA ALA A 25 6.89 -0.52 -7.81
C ALA A 25 7.11 -2.01 -8.10
N GLY A 26 6.29 -2.89 -7.51
CA GLY A 26 6.33 -4.32 -7.79
C GLY A 26 5.98 -4.65 -9.24
N LEU A 27 4.97 -3.96 -9.80
CA LEU A 27 4.58 -4.11 -11.20
C LEU A 27 5.70 -3.65 -12.15
N ALA A 28 6.36 -2.52 -11.83
CA ALA A 28 7.50 -2.03 -12.60
C ALA A 28 8.67 -3.04 -12.62
N LEU A 29 8.96 -3.68 -11.48
CA LEU A 29 10.00 -4.71 -11.35
C LEU A 29 9.70 -5.98 -12.18
N ALA A 30 8.42 -6.27 -12.39
CA ALA A 30 7.96 -7.42 -13.19
C ALA A 30 7.96 -7.12 -14.70
N LEU A 31 7.63 -5.89 -15.10
CA LEU A 31 7.48 -5.50 -16.51
C LEU A 31 8.81 -5.26 -17.22
N GLY A 32 9.83 -4.74 -16.54
CA GLY A 32 11.10 -4.42 -17.19
C GLY A 32 12.23 -4.06 -16.23
N PRO A 33 13.46 -3.88 -16.76
CA PRO A 33 14.57 -3.38 -15.97
C PRO A 33 14.28 -1.95 -15.50
N ILE A 34 14.61 -1.66 -14.23
CA ILE A 34 14.40 -0.34 -13.63
C ILE A 34 15.75 0.36 -13.52
N ALA A 35 15.92 1.47 -14.24
CA ALA A 35 17.07 2.35 -14.05
C ALA A 35 16.79 3.32 -12.90
N MET A 36 17.49 3.14 -11.77
CA MET A 36 17.52 4.09 -10.66
C MET A 36 18.84 4.85 -10.68
N GLY A 37 18.95 5.85 -11.55
CA GLY A 37 20.16 6.64 -11.74
C GLY A 37 21.31 5.76 -12.29
N PRO A 38 22.45 5.62 -11.59
CA PRO A 38 23.55 4.78 -12.04
C PRO A 38 23.33 3.29 -11.76
N ILE A 39 22.26 2.90 -11.04
CA ILE A 39 21.98 1.51 -10.68
C ILE A 39 20.85 0.99 -11.56
N GLU A 40 21.14 -0.04 -12.35
CA GLU A 40 20.13 -0.80 -13.08
C GLU A 40 19.71 -2.02 -12.25
N LEU A 41 18.43 -2.08 -11.87
CA LEU A 41 17.87 -3.29 -11.29
C LEU A 41 17.40 -4.21 -12.43
N PRO A 42 17.95 -5.43 -12.54
CA PRO A 42 17.49 -6.39 -13.52
C PRO A 42 16.05 -6.78 -13.24
N ARG A 43 15.27 -7.05 -14.31
CA ARG A 43 13.89 -7.50 -14.14
C ARG A 43 13.87 -8.76 -13.29
N SER A 44 12.99 -8.80 -12.30
CA SER A 44 12.79 -9.97 -11.48
C SER A 44 11.30 -10.16 -11.27
N VAL A 45 10.70 -10.95 -12.16
CA VAL A 45 9.29 -11.35 -12.09
C VAL A 45 8.92 -11.88 -10.70
N PRO A 46 9.68 -12.81 -10.05
CA PRO A 46 9.30 -13.28 -8.72
C PRO A 46 9.35 -12.18 -7.65
N ALA A 47 10.34 -11.28 -7.69
CA ALA A 47 10.43 -10.16 -6.74
C ALA A 47 9.30 -9.15 -6.97
N GLY A 48 8.98 -8.84 -8.22
CA GLY A 48 7.88 -7.95 -8.59
C GLY A 48 6.52 -8.49 -8.16
N VAL A 49 6.26 -9.78 -8.41
CA VAL A 49 5.02 -10.46 -7.97
C VAL A 49 4.91 -10.46 -6.45
N LEU A 50 6.00 -10.75 -5.72
CA LEU A 50 6.00 -10.68 -4.26
C LEU A 50 5.70 -9.27 -3.74
N ALA A 51 6.30 -8.24 -4.33
CA ALA A 51 6.03 -6.85 -3.96
C ALA A 51 4.56 -6.46 -4.21
N VAL A 52 3.98 -6.88 -5.34
CA VAL A 52 2.56 -6.67 -5.64
C VAL A 52 1.67 -7.36 -4.60
N LEU A 53 1.94 -8.63 -4.28
CA LEU A 53 1.16 -9.39 -3.30
C LEU A 53 1.23 -8.75 -1.91
N VAL A 54 2.41 -8.31 -1.48
CA VAL A 54 2.60 -7.62 -0.19
C VAL A 54 1.84 -6.29 -0.17
N GLY A 55 1.93 -5.49 -1.23
CA GLY A 55 1.19 -4.23 -1.35
C GLY A 55 -0.32 -4.45 -1.29
N LEU A 56 -0.83 -5.45 -2.02
CA LEU A 56 -2.25 -5.82 -2.00
C LEU A 56 -2.71 -6.30 -0.62
N LEU A 57 -1.94 -7.18 0.03
CA LEU A 57 -2.26 -7.68 1.37
C LEU A 57 -2.34 -6.55 2.39
N TRP A 58 -1.43 -5.59 2.29
CA TRP A 58 -1.39 -4.42 3.16
C TRP A 58 -2.62 -3.53 2.98
N ILE A 59 -3.01 -3.25 1.72
CA ILE A 59 -4.26 -2.52 1.40
C ILE A 59 -5.47 -3.28 1.94
N LEU A 60 -5.53 -4.60 1.72
CA LEU A 60 -6.64 -5.44 2.16
C LEU A 60 -6.81 -5.37 3.68
N ARG A 61 -5.70 -5.45 4.43
CA ARG A 61 -5.72 -5.34 5.89
C ARG A 61 -6.28 -4.00 6.35
N ARG A 62 -5.85 -2.89 5.75
CA ARG A 62 -6.39 -1.54 6.02
C ARG A 62 -7.89 -1.46 5.75
N VAL A 63 -8.36 -2.03 4.64
CA VAL A 63 -9.79 -2.07 4.28
C VAL A 63 -10.59 -2.91 5.29
N LEU A 64 -10.05 -4.04 5.73
CA LEU A 64 -10.69 -4.90 6.72
C LEU A 64 -10.77 -4.24 8.10
N GLU A 65 -9.72 -3.54 8.53
CA GLU A 65 -9.71 -2.75 9.76
C GLU A 65 -10.79 -1.64 9.71
N GLN A 66 -10.90 -0.92 8.59
CA GLN A 66 -11.98 0.06 8.38
C GLN A 66 -13.37 -0.56 8.47
N ARG A 67 -13.57 -1.72 7.84
CA ARG A 67 -14.85 -2.43 7.91
C ARG A 67 -15.18 -2.90 9.32
N ARG A 68 -14.18 -3.28 10.12
CA ARG A 68 -14.39 -3.66 11.53
C ARG A 68 -14.81 -2.45 12.36
N GLU A 69 -14.13 -1.31 12.20
CA GLU A 69 -14.51 -0.06 12.88
C GLU A 69 -15.91 0.40 12.49
N ALA A 70 -16.24 0.36 11.20
CA ALA A 70 -17.57 0.71 10.70
C ALA A 70 -18.68 -0.23 11.19
N ARG A 71 -18.37 -1.53 11.39
CA ARG A 71 -19.32 -2.49 11.99
C ARG A 71 -19.48 -2.31 13.49
N ALA A 72 -18.41 -1.97 14.21
CA ALA A 72 -18.48 -1.66 15.63
C ALA A 72 -19.30 -0.39 15.88
N ALA A 73 -19.12 0.65 15.07
CA ALA A 73 -19.92 1.88 15.13
C ALA A 73 -21.41 1.71 14.76
N ARG A 74 -21.79 0.61 14.11
CA ARG A 74 -23.20 0.28 13.81
C ARG A 74 -23.87 -0.60 14.88
N ARG A 75 -23.10 -1.15 15.82
CA ARG A 75 -23.60 -2.00 16.92
C ARG A 75 -23.68 -1.27 18.27
N ALA A 76 -23.08 -0.08 18.36
CA ALA A 76 -23.22 0.85 19.49
C ALA A 76 -24.32 1.86 19.17
#